data_AF-A0A5C7M470-F1
#
_entry.id   AF-A0A5C7M470-F1
#
_cell.length_a   1.000
_cell.length_b   1.000
_cell.length_c   1.000
_cell.angle_alpha   90.00
_cell.angle_beta   90.00
_cell.angle_gamma   90.00
#
_symmetry.space_group_name_H-M   'P 1'
#
loop_
_entity.id
_entity.type
_entity.pdbx_description
1 polymer ?
#
loop_
_entity_poly.entity_id
_entity_poly.type
_entity_poly.pdbx_seq_one_letter_code
_entity_poly.pdbx_strand_id
1 'polypeptide(L)'
;MPTIEVVCPSGLQGTVRGLRGAELDLFANADAVRNNRVTSQILAACWSGSPSSSPVYTKMGDTIKWDDVLVADRFYTIFKVREATRGEIYTPTLRCVGVGSCGHKFKTDFNLNDLEVFDLPQETIDSLAAGVNEFKFHVNEATVYNQVLFGKDEAKIEKNKKLTPEELATTSMVSRILRVEIPAHCLPTGKGSPYRSLGDGDIKVLAGADLRTWIRSLDASDWDLVRDGLEAVDGGIDTEVCVTCPKCGNEIEGDLPLDPAEFWMRKKQDASSKRKGRRASRG
;
A
#
# COMPACT_ATOMS: atom_id res chain seq x y z
N MET A 1 6.71 -25.50 -10.65
CA MET A 1 6.65 -24.35 -9.73
C MET A 1 5.29 -24.41 -9.06
N PRO A 2 5.20 -24.15 -7.75
CA PRO A 2 3.89 -24.07 -7.10
C PRO A 2 3.08 -22.94 -7.75
N THR A 3 1.79 -23.21 -7.88
CA THR A 3 0.77 -22.26 -8.32
C THR A 3 -0.22 -22.09 -7.18
N ILE A 4 -0.73 -20.89 -7.01
CA ILE A 4 -1.68 -20.53 -5.94
C ILE A 4 -2.90 -19.94 -6.63
N GLU A 5 -4.09 -20.44 -6.30
CA GLU A 5 -5.37 -19.83 -6.67
C GLU A 5 -5.54 -18.54 -5.86
N VAL A 6 -5.94 -17.45 -6.52
CA VAL A 6 -6.03 -16.12 -5.93
C VAL A 6 -7.40 -15.54 -6.24
N VAL A 7 -8.04 -15.01 -5.20
CA VAL A 7 -9.19 -14.11 -5.29
C VAL A 7 -8.75 -12.79 -4.65
N CYS A 8 -8.67 -11.74 -5.44
CA CYS A 8 -8.26 -10.41 -4.99
C CYS A 8 -9.42 -9.64 -4.34
N PRO A 9 -9.15 -8.55 -3.59
CA PRO A 9 -10.17 -7.71 -2.96
C PRO A 9 -11.31 -7.24 -3.86
N SER A 10 -11.06 -7.02 -5.16
CA SER A 10 -12.10 -6.64 -6.13
C SER A 10 -12.93 -7.81 -6.68
N GLY A 11 -12.65 -9.04 -6.21
CA GLY A 11 -13.17 -10.28 -6.77
C GLY A 11 -12.43 -10.77 -8.01
N LEU A 12 -11.32 -10.15 -8.45
CA LEU A 12 -10.50 -10.66 -9.55
C LEU A 12 -9.92 -12.04 -9.20
N GLN A 13 -10.15 -13.04 -10.06
CA GLN A 13 -9.74 -14.41 -9.85
C GLN A 13 -8.74 -14.90 -10.88
N GLY A 14 -7.80 -15.72 -10.43
CA GLY A 14 -6.84 -16.37 -11.29
C GLY A 14 -5.82 -17.16 -10.49
N THR A 15 -4.74 -17.54 -11.15
CA THR A 15 -3.64 -18.28 -10.55
C THR A 15 -2.37 -17.45 -10.63
N VAL A 16 -1.58 -17.48 -9.55
CA VAL A 16 -0.22 -16.95 -9.55
C VAL A 16 0.78 -18.10 -9.52
N ARG A 17 1.90 -17.90 -10.20
CA ARG A 17 3.09 -18.74 -10.06
C ARG A 17 4.21 -17.95 -9.39
N GLY A 18 5.20 -18.65 -8.84
CA GLY A 18 6.41 -18.01 -8.32
C GLY A 18 7.25 -17.33 -9.40
N LEU A 19 8.27 -16.58 -8.96
CA LEU A 19 9.26 -15.96 -9.83
C LEU A 19 10.28 -16.97 -10.35
N ARG A 20 10.72 -16.76 -11.60
CA ARG A 20 11.88 -17.38 -12.23
C ARG A 20 13.14 -16.57 -11.95
N GLY A 21 14.32 -17.15 -12.17
CA GLY A 21 15.61 -16.46 -11.99
C GLY A 21 15.69 -15.13 -12.77
N ALA A 22 15.31 -15.16 -14.05
CA ALA A 22 15.30 -13.95 -14.89
C ALA A 22 14.35 -12.85 -14.37
N GLU A 23 13.29 -13.22 -13.65
CA GLU A 23 12.34 -12.26 -13.06
C GLU A 23 12.88 -11.73 -11.71
N LEU A 24 13.60 -12.56 -10.94
CA LEU A 24 14.32 -12.12 -9.74
C LEU A 24 15.42 -11.11 -10.08
N ASP A 25 16.07 -11.24 -11.23
CA ASP A 25 17.11 -10.30 -11.69
C ASP A 25 16.55 -8.88 -11.90
N LEU A 26 15.24 -8.73 -12.16
CA LEU A 26 14.59 -7.42 -12.26
C LEU A 26 14.67 -6.64 -10.93
N PHE A 27 14.71 -7.33 -9.79
CA PHE A 27 14.90 -6.70 -8.47
C PHE A 27 16.35 -6.36 -8.14
N ALA A 28 17.32 -6.94 -8.85
CA ALA A 28 18.73 -6.57 -8.71
C ALA A 28 19.03 -5.20 -9.34
N ASN A 29 18.19 -4.76 -10.29
CA ASN A 29 18.31 -3.44 -10.90
C ASN A 29 17.54 -2.39 -10.10
N ALA A 30 18.27 -1.66 -9.24
CA ALA A 30 17.71 -0.60 -8.41
C ALA A 30 16.92 0.44 -9.23
N ASP A 31 17.34 0.77 -10.45
CA ASP A 31 16.64 1.76 -11.28
C ASP A 31 15.35 1.24 -11.91
N ALA A 32 15.25 -0.07 -12.16
CA ALA A 32 14.01 -0.70 -12.61
C ALA A 32 12.98 -0.75 -11.48
N VAL A 33 13.42 -1.14 -10.27
CA VAL A 33 12.59 -1.14 -9.05
C VAL A 33 12.07 0.27 -8.74
N ARG A 34 12.92 1.30 -8.90
CA ARG A 34 12.62 2.73 -8.66
C ARG A 34 11.64 3.40 -9.63
N ASN A 35 11.13 2.72 -10.64
CA ASN A 35 10.22 3.31 -11.63
C ASN A 35 8.88 2.57 -11.69
N ASN A 36 8.57 1.74 -10.68
CA ASN A 36 7.40 0.87 -10.54
C ASN A 36 7.04 -0.01 -11.76
N ARG A 37 7.92 -0.07 -12.78
CA ARG A 37 7.74 -0.92 -13.96
C ARG A 37 7.94 -2.40 -13.63
N VAL A 38 8.74 -2.69 -12.60
CA VAL A 38 9.03 -4.06 -12.17
C VAL A 38 7.77 -4.74 -11.63
N THR A 39 6.95 -4.03 -10.85
CA THR A 39 5.70 -4.58 -10.29
C THR A 39 4.75 -5.03 -11.39
N SER A 40 4.39 -4.15 -12.34
CA SER A 40 3.48 -4.51 -13.44
C SER A 40 4.06 -5.62 -14.33
N GLN A 41 5.37 -5.64 -14.59
CA GLN A 41 6.02 -6.72 -15.35
C GLN A 41 5.95 -8.06 -14.65
N ILE A 42 6.18 -8.09 -13.34
CA ILE A 42 6.13 -9.31 -12.54
C ILE A 42 4.72 -9.85 -12.47
N LEU A 43 3.75 -8.98 -12.18
CA LEU A 43 2.35 -9.36 -12.13
C LEU A 43 1.90 -9.91 -13.49
N ALA A 44 2.26 -9.26 -14.59
CA ALA A 44 1.96 -9.76 -15.94
C ALA A 44 2.61 -11.12 -16.25
N ALA A 45 3.83 -11.34 -15.77
CA ALA A 45 4.54 -12.60 -16.01
C ALA A 45 4.03 -13.75 -15.13
N CYS A 46 3.64 -13.46 -13.89
CA CYS A 46 3.34 -14.46 -12.87
C CYS A 46 1.85 -14.80 -12.75
N TRP A 47 0.97 -13.97 -13.31
CA TRP A 47 -0.47 -14.19 -13.27
C TRP A 47 -0.99 -14.98 -14.49
N SER A 48 -1.97 -15.84 -14.24
CA SER A 48 -2.80 -16.46 -15.26
C SER A 48 -4.26 -16.45 -14.82
N GLY A 49 -5.07 -15.62 -15.49
CA GLY A 49 -6.48 -15.41 -15.19
C GLY A 49 -7.07 -14.38 -16.15
N SER A 50 -8.39 -14.27 -16.16
CA SER A 50 -9.11 -13.34 -17.05
C SER A 50 -9.64 -12.15 -16.24
N PRO A 51 -9.63 -10.92 -16.79
CA PRO A 51 -10.28 -9.78 -16.15
C PRO A 51 -11.77 -9.98 -15.94
N SER A 52 -12.43 -10.78 -16.79
CA SER A 52 -13.86 -11.10 -16.72
C SER A 52 -14.30 -11.79 -15.41
N SER A 53 -13.34 -12.27 -14.62
CA SER A 53 -13.61 -12.83 -13.30
C SER A 53 -14.02 -11.78 -12.25
N SER A 54 -13.77 -10.49 -12.49
CA SER A 54 -14.18 -9.40 -11.61
C SER A 54 -15.25 -8.50 -12.26
N PRO A 55 -16.27 -8.08 -11.49
CA PRO A 55 -17.22 -7.05 -11.93
C PRO A 55 -16.55 -5.70 -12.24
N VAL A 56 -15.44 -5.38 -11.58
CA VAL A 56 -14.70 -4.11 -11.75
C VAL A 56 -14.05 -4.03 -13.14
N TYR A 57 -13.56 -5.15 -13.67
CA TYR A 57 -12.76 -5.20 -14.89
C TYR A 57 -13.53 -5.71 -16.11
N THR A 58 -14.87 -5.72 -16.08
CA THR A 58 -15.72 -6.21 -17.18
C THR A 58 -15.49 -5.50 -18.53
N LYS A 59 -15.05 -4.23 -18.50
CA LYS A 59 -14.72 -3.43 -19.70
C LYS A 59 -13.26 -3.61 -20.15
N MET A 60 -12.44 -4.37 -19.42
CA MET A 60 -11.07 -4.68 -19.79
C MET A 60 -11.08 -5.75 -20.90
N GLY A 61 -10.24 -5.61 -21.92
CA GLY A 61 -10.09 -6.63 -22.97
C GLY A 61 -9.52 -7.93 -22.43
N ASP A 62 -9.32 -8.95 -23.27
CA ASP A 62 -9.00 -10.32 -22.83
C ASP A 62 -7.71 -10.45 -22.00
N THR A 63 -6.78 -9.49 -22.11
CA THR A 63 -5.50 -9.48 -21.40
C THR A 63 -5.50 -8.45 -20.28
N ILE A 64 -5.12 -8.87 -19.07
CA ILE A 64 -4.95 -7.96 -17.92
C ILE A 64 -3.83 -6.98 -18.19
N LYS A 65 -4.18 -5.69 -18.20
CA LYS A 65 -3.22 -4.58 -18.16
C LYS A 65 -3.07 -4.14 -16.72
N TRP A 66 -1.99 -4.57 -16.07
CA TRP A 66 -1.79 -4.34 -14.64
C TRP A 66 -1.74 -2.87 -14.22
N ASP A 67 -1.44 -1.94 -15.13
CA ASP A 67 -1.52 -0.50 -14.86
C ASP A 67 -2.98 0.00 -14.72
N ASP A 68 -3.95 -0.75 -15.26
CA ASP A 68 -5.39 -0.51 -15.16
C ASP A 68 -6.06 -1.43 -14.13
N VAL A 69 -5.27 -2.11 -13.28
CA VAL A 69 -5.76 -2.88 -12.13
C VAL A 69 -5.62 -2.03 -10.85
N LEU A 70 -6.57 -2.17 -9.93
CA LEU A 70 -6.57 -1.49 -8.63
C LEU A 70 -5.28 -1.77 -7.86
N VAL A 71 -4.80 -0.76 -7.13
CA VAL A 71 -3.60 -0.89 -6.27
C VAL A 71 -3.81 -1.98 -5.21
N ALA A 72 -5.01 -2.08 -4.63
CA ALA A 72 -5.37 -3.14 -3.68
C ALA A 72 -5.09 -4.55 -4.24
N ASP A 73 -5.64 -4.87 -5.42
CA ASP A 73 -5.45 -6.16 -6.07
C ASP A 73 -3.99 -6.40 -6.46
N ARG A 74 -3.30 -5.37 -6.98
CA ARG A 74 -1.88 -5.45 -7.33
C ARG A 74 -1.03 -5.81 -6.12
N PHE A 75 -1.24 -5.11 -5.02
CA PHE A 75 -0.48 -5.29 -3.79
C PHE A 75 -0.73 -6.67 -3.19
N TYR A 76 -2.00 -7.10 -3.09
CA TYR A 76 -2.34 -8.44 -2.66
C TYR A 76 -1.73 -9.54 -3.56
N THR A 77 -1.80 -9.36 -4.89
CA THR A 77 -1.21 -10.31 -5.84
C THR A 77 0.30 -10.42 -5.67
N ILE A 78 1.00 -9.33 -5.33
CA ILE A 78 2.44 -9.36 -5.03
C ILE A 78 2.74 -10.27 -3.83
N PHE A 79 1.92 -10.25 -2.77
CA PHE A 79 2.07 -11.17 -1.64
C PHE A 79 1.88 -12.62 -2.08
N LYS A 80 0.90 -12.91 -2.94
CA LYS A 80 0.69 -14.26 -3.46
C LYS A 80 1.79 -14.74 -4.40
N VAL A 81 2.37 -13.86 -5.21
CA VAL A 81 3.59 -14.16 -5.99
C VAL A 81 4.76 -14.45 -5.04
N ARG A 82 4.90 -13.69 -3.95
CA ARG A 82 5.93 -13.92 -2.94
C ARG A 82 5.75 -15.25 -2.21
N GLU A 83 4.52 -15.60 -1.85
CA GLU A 83 4.16 -16.89 -1.26
C GLU A 83 4.53 -18.03 -2.21
N ALA A 84 4.12 -17.97 -3.48
CA ALA A 84 4.48 -18.96 -4.48
C ALA A 84 6.00 -19.05 -4.74
N THR A 85 6.75 -17.98 -4.47
CA THR A 85 8.21 -17.92 -4.71
C THR A 85 9.03 -18.46 -3.55
N ARG A 86 8.69 -18.15 -2.28
CA ARG A 86 9.49 -18.59 -1.11
C ARG A 86 8.69 -19.21 0.04
N GLY A 87 7.40 -19.45 -0.14
CA GLY A 87 6.49 -19.91 0.90
C GLY A 87 5.89 -18.76 1.72
N GLU A 88 4.93 -19.12 2.55
CA GLU A 88 4.11 -18.23 3.38
C GLU A 88 4.88 -17.53 4.51
N ILE A 89 6.00 -18.12 4.97
CA ILE A 89 6.81 -17.51 6.03
C ILE A 89 7.72 -16.42 5.48
N TYR A 90 7.65 -15.24 6.08
CA TYR A 90 8.51 -14.09 5.84
C TYR A 90 9.27 -13.69 7.11
N THR A 91 10.60 -13.58 7.01
CA THR A 91 11.49 -13.34 8.16
C THR A 91 12.31 -12.06 7.99
N PRO A 92 11.71 -10.86 8.14
CA PRO A 92 12.43 -9.61 8.02
C PRO A 92 13.33 -9.33 9.23
N THR A 93 14.26 -8.39 9.05
CA THR A 93 15.06 -7.83 10.12
C THR A 93 14.38 -6.58 10.70
N LEU A 94 13.93 -6.68 11.95
CA LEU A 94 13.38 -5.56 12.70
C LEU A 94 14.44 -4.85 13.52
N ARG A 95 14.18 -3.58 13.85
CA ARG A 95 14.92 -2.82 14.86
C ARG A 95 13.94 -2.40 15.94
N CYS A 96 14.31 -2.62 17.20
CA CYS A 96 13.56 -2.07 18.33
C CYS A 96 13.59 -0.53 18.28
N VAL A 97 12.41 0.07 18.11
CA VAL A 97 12.16 1.52 17.98
C VAL A 97 11.06 1.95 18.97
N GLY A 98 10.83 3.25 19.10
CA GLY A 98 9.84 3.81 20.03
C GLY A 98 10.41 4.19 21.40
N VAL A 99 9.51 4.60 22.30
CA VAL A 99 9.83 4.99 23.68
C VAL A 99 10.29 3.76 24.46
N GLY A 100 11.42 3.83 25.17
CA GLY A 100 11.97 2.67 25.89
C GLY A 100 12.73 1.66 25.02
N SER A 101 12.95 1.97 23.74
CA SER A 101 13.64 1.08 22.82
C SER A 101 15.13 0.88 23.13
N CYS A 102 15.59 -0.36 22.97
CA CYS A 102 17.01 -0.72 23.17
C CYS A 102 17.85 -0.71 21.87
N GLY A 103 17.22 -0.37 20.73
CA GLY A 103 17.87 -0.32 19.41
C GLY A 103 18.33 -1.68 18.84
N HIS A 104 18.02 -2.79 19.52
CA HIS A 104 18.44 -4.12 19.11
C HIS A 104 17.81 -4.52 17.77
N LYS A 105 18.62 -5.14 16.91
CA LYS A 105 18.16 -5.72 15.65
C LYS A 105 17.91 -7.21 15.84
N PHE A 106 16.75 -7.68 15.41
CA PHE A 106 16.36 -9.07 15.54
C PHE A 106 15.53 -9.49 14.31
N LYS A 107 15.31 -10.80 14.17
CA LYS A 107 14.46 -11.36 13.13
C LYS A 107 13.27 -12.02 13.78
N THR A 108 12.13 -11.94 13.13
CA THR A 108 10.91 -12.62 13.53
C THR A 108 10.24 -13.21 12.30
N ASP A 109 9.53 -14.31 12.49
CA ASP A 109 8.77 -14.95 11.42
C ASP A 109 7.35 -14.39 11.42
N PHE A 110 6.86 -14.03 10.24
CA PHE A 110 5.47 -13.68 9.97
C PHE A 110 4.91 -14.67 8.96
N ASN A 111 3.72 -15.19 9.21
CA ASN A 111 2.99 -15.92 8.20
C ASN A 111 2.17 -14.91 7.38
N LEU A 112 2.48 -14.81 6.09
CA LEU A 112 1.81 -13.87 5.18
C LEU A 112 0.31 -14.19 4.99
N ASN A 113 -0.11 -15.41 5.31
CA ASN A 113 -1.51 -15.82 5.25
C ASN A 113 -2.31 -15.45 6.51
N ASP A 114 -1.65 -14.97 7.57
CA ASP A 114 -2.31 -14.49 8.79
C ASP A 114 -2.67 -12.99 8.70
N LEU A 115 -2.25 -12.30 7.64
CA LEU A 115 -2.58 -10.90 7.40
C LEU A 115 -4.04 -10.77 6.96
N GLU A 116 -4.77 -9.83 7.54
CA GLU A 116 -6.17 -9.60 7.20
C GLU A 116 -6.28 -9.04 5.78
N VAL A 117 -7.28 -9.51 5.02
CA VAL A 117 -7.57 -9.03 3.67
C VAL A 117 -8.93 -8.36 3.72
N PHE A 118 -8.99 -7.11 3.30
CA PHE A 118 -10.22 -6.34 3.20
C PHE A 118 -10.70 -6.35 1.75
N ASP A 119 -11.87 -6.92 1.52
CA ASP A 119 -12.54 -6.84 0.23
C ASP A 119 -12.98 -5.41 -0.08
N LEU A 120 -13.08 -5.08 -1.36
CA LEU A 120 -13.68 -3.80 -1.75
C LEU A 120 -15.16 -3.78 -1.34
N PRO A 121 -15.66 -2.67 -0.78
CA PRO A 121 -17.08 -2.50 -0.52
C PRO A 121 -17.91 -2.71 -1.80
N GLN A 122 -19.09 -3.32 -1.66
CA GLN A 122 -19.97 -3.59 -2.81
C GLN A 122 -20.35 -2.30 -3.57
N GLU A 123 -20.57 -1.19 -2.86
CA GLU A 123 -20.84 0.11 -3.47
C GLU A 123 -19.67 0.60 -4.34
N THR A 124 -18.43 0.40 -3.88
CA THR A 124 -17.23 0.68 -4.67
C THR A 124 -17.20 -0.19 -5.93
N ILE A 125 -17.46 -1.49 -5.79
CA ILE A 125 -17.49 -2.44 -6.91
C ILE A 125 -18.52 -2.00 -7.96
N ASP A 126 -19.74 -1.70 -7.54
CA ASP A 126 -20.85 -1.31 -8.43
C ASP A 126 -20.54 0.01 -9.15
N SER A 127 -19.98 0.99 -8.44
CA SER A 127 -19.56 2.27 -9.02
C SER A 127 -18.47 2.09 -10.08
N LEU A 128 -17.44 1.29 -9.79
CA LEU A 128 -16.34 1.04 -10.72
C LEU A 128 -16.80 0.23 -11.95
N ALA A 129 -17.68 -0.75 -11.77
CA ALA A 129 -18.28 -1.51 -12.85
C ALA A 129 -19.09 -0.58 -13.80
N ALA A 130 -19.80 0.41 -13.24
CA ALA A 130 -20.46 1.46 -14.00
C ALA A 130 -19.47 2.38 -14.74
N GLY A 131 -18.19 2.40 -14.36
CA GLY A 131 -17.14 3.25 -14.91
C GLY A 131 -16.98 4.58 -14.16
N VAL A 132 -17.46 4.64 -12.91
CA VAL A 132 -17.39 5.82 -12.05
C VAL A 132 -16.39 5.55 -10.93
N ASN A 133 -15.31 6.33 -10.90
CA ASN A 133 -14.28 6.30 -9.85
C ASN A 133 -14.25 7.65 -9.11
N GLU A 134 -15.39 8.00 -8.53
CA GLU A 134 -15.56 9.20 -7.71
C GLU A 134 -16.48 8.86 -6.56
N PHE A 135 -15.95 8.98 -5.35
CA PHE A 135 -16.64 8.76 -4.09
C PHE A 135 -16.64 10.05 -3.29
N LYS A 136 -17.51 10.13 -2.27
CA LYS A 136 -17.55 11.31 -1.41
C LYS A 136 -17.86 10.95 0.04
N PHE A 137 -17.28 11.72 0.94
CA PHE A 137 -17.56 11.69 2.37
C PHE A 137 -17.46 13.10 2.96
N HIS A 138 -17.86 13.28 4.22
CA HIS A 138 -17.87 14.58 4.88
C HIS A 138 -16.87 14.62 6.02
N VAL A 139 -16.18 15.75 6.16
CA VAL A 139 -15.32 16.07 7.30
C VAL A 139 -15.75 17.43 7.80
N ASN A 140 -16.49 17.45 8.91
CA ASN A 140 -17.20 18.63 9.39
C ASN A 140 -18.07 19.26 8.27
N GLU A 141 -17.81 20.52 7.91
CA GLU A 141 -18.51 21.24 6.83
C GLU A 141 -17.89 21.03 5.43
N ALA A 142 -16.80 20.28 5.33
CA ALA A 142 -16.16 19.97 4.05
C ALA A 142 -16.74 18.70 3.43
N THR A 143 -17.02 18.75 2.13
CA THR A 143 -17.31 17.56 1.31
C THR A 143 -16.04 17.17 0.56
N VAL A 144 -15.51 15.98 0.85
CA VAL A 144 -14.30 15.45 0.23
C VAL A 144 -14.71 14.50 -0.88
N TYR A 145 -14.17 14.70 -2.08
CA TYR A 145 -14.35 13.79 -3.20
C TYR A 145 -13.06 13.03 -3.44
N ASN A 146 -13.13 11.71 -3.48
CA ASN A 146 -11.98 10.83 -3.57
C ASN A 146 -12.15 9.76 -4.64
N GLN A 147 -11.08 9.00 -4.87
CA GLN A 147 -11.00 7.91 -5.82
C GLN A 147 -10.21 6.74 -5.21
N VAL A 148 -10.47 5.53 -5.69
CA VAL A 148 -9.53 4.42 -5.49
C VAL A 148 -8.44 4.47 -6.57
N LEU A 149 -7.24 4.01 -6.22
CA LEU A 149 -6.07 4.12 -7.08
C LEU A 149 -5.90 2.90 -7.98
N PHE A 150 -5.41 3.13 -9.19
CA PHE A 150 -4.97 2.09 -10.12
C PHE A 150 -3.44 2.09 -10.26
N GLY A 151 -2.86 1.03 -10.80
CA GLY A 151 -1.40 0.92 -10.98
C GLY A 151 -0.76 2.11 -11.72
N LYS A 152 -1.47 2.70 -12.69
CA LYS A 152 -1.06 3.92 -13.40
C LYS A 152 -0.92 5.16 -12.53
N ASP A 153 -1.59 5.19 -11.37
CA ASP A 153 -1.56 6.32 -10.44
C ASP A 153 -0.36 6.25 -9.49
N GLU A 154 0.16 5.04 -9.19
CA GLU A 154 1.36 4.85 -8.37
C GLU A 154 2.57 5.62 -8.92
N ALA A 155 2.72 5.66 -10.25
CA ALA A 155 3.80 6.38 -10.93
C ALA A 155 3.71 7.91 -10.75
N LYS A 156 2.54 8.46 -10.41
CA LYS A 156 2.38 9.89 -10.11
C LYS A 156 2.88 10.22 -8.70
N ILE A 157 2.67 9.30 -7.75
CA ILE A 157 3.11 9.44 -6.34
C ILE A 157 4.64 9.36 -6.27
N GLU A 158 5.25 8.42 -7.01
CA GLU A 158 6.68 8.14 -6.97
C GLU A 158 7.57 9.26 -7.55
N LYS A 159 7.03 10.21 -8.32
CA LYS A 159 7.81 11.35 -8.85
C LYS A 159 8.29 12.32 -7.77
N ASN A 160 7.78 12.21 -6.54
CA ASN A 160 8.12 13.10 -5.42
C ASN A 160 9.16 12.49 -4.47
N LYS A 161 10.33 12.10 -5.00
CA LYS A 161 11.36 11.27 -4.31
C LYS A 161 12.15 11.92 -3.16
N LYS A 162 11.82 13.16 -2.77
CA LYS A 162 12.54 13.91 -1.71
C LYS A 162 11.69 14.22 -0.49
N LEU A 163 10.51 13.61 -0.41
CA LEU A 163 9.57 13.88 0.66
C LEU A 163 10.02 13.17 1.95
N THR A 164 9.99 13.91 3.05
CA THR A 164 10.12 13.38 4.41
C THR A 164 8.93 12.44 4.74
N PRO A 165 9.00 11.59 5.79
CA PRO A 165 7.89 10.71 6.16
C PRO A 165 6.55 11.42 6.35
N GLU A 166 6.55 12.59 6.98
CA GLU A 166 5.35 13.44 7.15
C GLU A 166 4.78 13.88 5.78
N GLU A 167 5.67 14.24 4.86
CA GLU A 167 5.29 14.61 3.52
C GLU A 167 4.78 13.42 2.70
N LEU A 168 5.22 12.19 3.00
CA LEU A 168 4.69 10.97 2.39
C LEU A 168 3.27 10.68 2.84
N ALA A 169 2.96 10.78 4.15
CA ALA A 169 1.60 10.59 4.67
C ALA A 169 0.62 11.58 4.02
N THR A 170 0.98 12.87 3.99
CA THR A 170 0.20 13.91 3.29
C THR A 170 0.04 13.58 1.80
N THR A 171 1.11 13.13 1.13
CA THR A 171 1.10 12.87 -0.32
C THR A 171 0.26 11.67 -0.68
N SER A 172 0.28 10.63 0.15
CA SER A 172 -0.58 9.45 0.01
C SER A 172 -2.05 9.86 -0.01
N MET A 173 -2.50 10.61 1.00
CA MET A 173 -3.90 11.08 1.04
C MET A 173 -4.25 12.00 -0.12
N VAL A 174 -3.41 13.01 -0.42
CA VAL A 174 -3.67 13.95 -1.52
C VAL A 174 -3.78 13.24 -2.88
N SER A 175 -3.08 12.13 -3.09
CA SER A 175 -3.21 11.37 -4.36
C SER A 175 -4.57 10.70 -4.55
N ARG A 176 -5.27 10.43 -3.45
CA ARG A 176 -6.61 9.80 -3.43
C ARG A 176 -7.74 10.84 -3.46
N ILE A 177 -7.45 12.09 -3.12
CA ILE A 177 -8.44 13.18 -3.12
C ILE A 177 -8.47 13.87 -4.49
N LEU A 178 -9.65 13.90 -5.11
CA LEU A 178 -9.89 14.60 -6.38
C LEU A 178 -10.10 16.09 -6.13
N ARG A 179 -10.96 16.43 -5.16
CA ARG A 179 -11.29 17.80 -4.76
C ARG A 179 -11.93 17.84 -3.39
N VAL A 180 -11.93 19.02 -2.78
CA VAL A 180 -12.67 19.29 -1.53
C VAL A 180 -13.53 20.53 -1.74
N GLU A 181 -14.81 20.43 -1.42
CA GLU A 181 -15.75 21.55 -1.37
C GLU A 181 -15.90 21.97 0.10
N ILE A 182 -15.52 23.21 0.42
CA ILE A 182 -15.50 23.69 1.81
C ILE A 182 -15.96 25.15 1.91
N PRO A 183 -16.77 25.54 2.90
CA PRO A 183 -17.09 26.93 3.15
C PRO A 183 -15.85 27.79 3.42
N ALA A 184 -15.81 29.01 2.88
CA ALA A 184 -14.67 29.90 2.99
C ALA A 184 -14.27 30.21 4.45
N HIS A 185 -15.23 30.27 5.37
CA HIS A 185 -14.99 30.54 6.78
C HIS A 185 -14.29 29.38 7.51
N CYS A 186 -14.35 28.16 6.96
CA CYS A 186 -13.64 26.98 7.47
C CYS A 186 -12.18 26.90 6.99
N LEU A 187 -11.76 27.77 6.07
CA LEU A 187 -10.38 27.81 5.59
C LEU A 187 -9.47 28.57 6.56
N PRO A 188 -8.20 28.18 6.69
CA PRO A 188 -7.25 28.92 7.52
C PRO A 188 -7.12 30.37 7.01
N THR A 189 -7.32 31.38 7.85
CA THR A 189 -7.27 32.81 7.47
C THR A 189 -6.02 33.56 7.99
N GLY A 190 -5.03 32.80 8.48
CA GLY A 190 -3.78 33.33 9.05
C GLY A 190 -2.89 34.12 8.07
N LYS A 191 -1.90 34.84 8.61
CA LYS A 191 -0.92 35.60 7.82
C LYS A 191 -0.13 34.65 6.90
N GLY A 192 -0.30 34.79 5.59
CA GLY A 192 0.28 33.90 4.58
C GLY A 192 -0.70 32.87 4.02
N SER A 193 -1.94 32.82 4.51
CA SER A 193 -2.98 32.01 3.90
C SER A 193 -3.38 32.57 2.53
N PRO A 194 -3.49 31.72 1.48
CA PRO A 194 -4.01 32.13 0.19
C PRO A 194 -5.52 32.46 0.22
N TYR A 195 -6.23 32.19 1.32
CA TYR A 195 -7.70 32.29 1.42
C TYR A 195 -8.21 33.55 2.11
N ARG A 196 -7.34 34.52 2.40
CA ARG A 196 -7.63 35.69 3.26
C ARG A 196 -8.68 36.67 2.70
N SER A 197 -9.05 36.56 1.43
CA SER A 197 -9.93 37.52 0.73
C SER A 197 -11.31 36.96 0.36
N LEU A 198 -11.70 35.79 0.89
CA LEU A 198 -13.00 35.17 0.56
C LEU A 198 -14.12 35.71 1.47
N GLY A 199 -15.32 35.87 0.91
CA GLY A 199 -16.50 36.34 1.64
C GLY A 199 -17.14 35.24 2.46
N ASP A 200 -17.83 35.62 3.53
CA ASP A 200 -18.60 34.71 4.37
C ASP A 200 -19.82 34.18 3.57
N GLY A 201 -19.85 32.88 3.28
CA GLY A 201 -20.88 32.22 2.46
C GLY A 201 -20.40 31.61 1.13
N ASP A 202 -19.16 31.86 0.70
CA ASP A 202 -18.62 31.26 -0.52
C ASP A 202 -18.17 29.80 -0.29
N ILE A 203 -18.57 28.86 -1.16
CA ILE A 203 -17.98 27.52 -1.21
C ILE A 203 -16.72 27.56 -2.07
N LYS A 204 -15.61 27.11 -1.50
CA LYS A 204 -14.34 26.96 -2.21
C LYS A 204 -14.13 25.51 -2.63
N VAL A 205 -13.78 25.31 -3.90
CA VAL A 205 -13.26 24.04 -4.40
C VAL A 205 -11.73 24.05 -4.32
N LEU A 206 -11.16 23.13 -3.53
CA LEU A 206 -9.73 22.92 -3.40
C LEU A 206 -9.28 21.77 -4.31
N ALA A 207 -8.16 21.95 -5.02
CA ALA A 207 -7.53 20.94 -5.86
C ALA A 207 -6.00 21.14 -5.90
N GLY A 208 -5.25 20.10 -6.25
CA GLY A 208 -3.80 20.19 -6.46
C GLY A 208 -3.03 20.70 -5.23
N ALA A 209 -2.30 21.81 -5.37
CA ALA A 209 -1.49 22.36 -4.28
C ALA A 209 -2.32 22.83 -3.07
N ASP A 210 -3.57 23.25 -3.29
CA ASP A 210 -4.47 23.68 -2.23
C ASP A 210 -4.86 22.52 -1.29
N LEU A 211 -5.01 21.30 -1.83
CA LEU A 211 -5.32 20.10 -1.04
C LEU A 211 -4.22 19.80 -0.02
N ARG A 212 -2.95 19.93 -0.43
CA ARG A 212 -1.81 19.70 0.47
C ARG A 212 -1.80 20.68 1.63
N THR A 213 -2.12 21.95 1.37
CA THR A 213 -2.21 22.98 2.41
C THR A 213 -3.36 22.69 3.36
N TRP A 214 -4.52 22.32 2.83
CA TRP A 214 -5.70 21.98 3.64
C TRP A 214 -5.46 20.76 4.53
N ILE A 215 -4.99 19.65 3.95
CA ILE A 215 -4.65 18.42 4.71
C ILE A 215 -3.71 18.70 5.88
N ARG A 216 -2.68 19.52 5.67
CA ARG A 216 -1.72 19.87 6.73
C ARG A 216 -2.26 20.84 7.78
N SER A 217 -3.38 21.51 7.48
CA SER A 217 -4.04 22.42 8.42
C SER A 217 -5.11 21.74 9.27
N LEU A 218 -5.46 20.48 8.96
CA LEU A 218 -6.37 19.69 9.76
C LEU A 218 -5.76 19.41 11.14
N ASP A 219 -6.62 19.36 12.16
CA ASP A 219 -6.22 18.76 13.42
C ASP A 219 -6.17 17.23 13.31
N ALA A 220 -5.71 16.56 14.37
CA ALA A 220 -5.57 15.11 14.35
C ALA A 220 -6.93 14.38 14.17
N SER A 221 -8.02 14.94 14.71
CA SER A 221 -9.34 14.33 14.61
C SER A 221 -9.87 14.39 13.19
N ASP A 222 -9.76 15.56 12.54
CA ASP A 222 -10.17 15.75 11.16
C ASP A 222 -9.29 14.96 10.19
N TRP A 223 -7.99 14.83 10.50
CA TRP A 223 -7.07 13.99 9.77
C TRP A 223 -7.50 12.51 9.79
N ASP A 224 -7.86 12.00 10.96
CA ASP A 224 -8.36 10.63 11.11
C ASP A 224 -9.67 10.45 10.32
N LEU A 225 -10.60 11.40 10.37
CA LEU A 225 -11.83 11.36 9.56
C LEU A 225 -11.55 11.32 8.05
N VAL A 226 -10.53 12.06 7.59
CA VAL A 226 -10.09 11.97 6.18
C VAL A 226 -9.55 10.59 5.88
N ARG A 227 -8.68 10.04 6.73
CA ARG A 227 -8.11 8.70 6.52
C ARG A 227 -9.22 7.66 6.45
N ASP A 228 -10.12 7.64 7.43
CA ASP A 228 -11.21 6.67 7.52
C ASP A 228 -12.14 6.77 6.31
N GLY A 229 -12.48 7.99 5.87
CA GLY A 229 -13.29 8.21 4.67
C GLY A 229 -12.62 7.75 3.37
N LEU A 230 -11.29 7.86 3.29
CA LEU A 230 -10.54 7.30 2.18
C LEU A 230 -10.50 5.76 2.24
N GLU A 231 -10.26 5.17 3.41
CA GLU A 231 -10.21 3.71 3.61
C GLU A 231 -11.57 3.04 3.40
N ALA A 232 -12.67 3.71 3.73
CA ALA A 232 -14.02 3.19 3.62
C ALA A 232 -14.46 2.78 2.19
N VAL A 233 -13.73 3.18 1.15
CA VAL A 233 -14.00 2.80 -0.24
C VAL A 233 -12.92 1.90 -0.83
N ASP A 234 -11.83 1.65 -0.12
CA ASP A 234 -10.70 0.86 -0.60
C ASP A 234 -10.83 -0.61 -0.19
N GLY A 235 -9.90 -1.44 -0.67
CA GLY A 235 -9.63 -2.75 -0.08
C GLY A 235 -8.13 -2.95 0.00
N GLY A 236 -7.71 -4.16 0.37
CA GLY A 236 -6.27 -4.46 0.42
C GLY A 236 -5.92 -5.53 1.43
N ILE A 237 -4.72 -5.41 1.96
CA ILE A 237 -4.17 -6.30 2.98
C ILE A 237 -3.69 -5.45 4.14
N ASP A 238 -4.08 -5.79 5.36
CA ASP A 238 -3.55 -5.19 6.56
C ASP A 238 -2.11 -5.65 6.74
N THR A 239 -1.19 -4.70 6.77
CA THR A 239 0.22 -4.98 7.04
C THR A 239 0.64 -4.56 8.44
N GLU A 240 -0.27 -4.07 9.26
CA GLU A 240 0.03 -3.71 10.64
C GLU A 240 0.35 -4.98 11.45
N VAL A 241 1.49 -4.95 12.13
CA VAL A 241 1.95 -6.07 12.95
C VAL A 241 2.43 -5.56 14.31
N CYS A 242 2.11 -6.33 15.36
CA CYS A 242 2.62 -6.09 16.71
C CYS A 242 3.68 -7.15 17.07
N VAL A 243 4.88 -6.71 17.43
CA VAL A 243 6.00 -7.60 17.77
C VAL A 243 6.69 -7.17 19.05
N THR A 244 6.91 -8.12 19.95
CA THR A 244 7.69 -7.90 21.18
C THR A 244 9.19 -8.03 20.93
N CYS A 245 9.97 -7.04 21.36
CA CYS A 245 11.43 -7.09 21.29
C CYS A 245 11.98 -8.17 22.23
N PRO A 246 12.76 -9.15 21.73
CA PRO A 246 13.28 -10.25 22.55
C PRO A 246 14.36 -9.82 23.55
N LYS A 247 14.90 -8.60 23.41
CA LYS A 247 15.97 -8.08 24.30
C LYS A 247 15.43 -7.29 25.47
N CYS A 248 14.47 -6.40 25.25
CA CYS A 248 13.97 -5.48 26.28
C CYS A 248 12.47 -5.60 26.56
N GLY A 249 11.75 -6.50 25.87
CA GLY A 249 10.32 -6.70 26.05
C GLY A 249 9.43 -5.59 25.47
N ASN A 250 10.01 -4.57 24.82
CA ASN A 250 9.26 -3.47 24.24
C ASN A 250 8.39 -3.95 23.08
N GLU A 251 7.10 -3.63 23.10
CA GLU A 251 6.16 -3.87 21.99
C GLU A 251 6.38 -2.84 20.89
N ILE A 252 6.30 -3.31 19.65
CA ILE A 252 6.55 -2.52 18.44
C ILE A 252 5.35 -2.75 17.55
N GLU A 253 4.57 -1.70 17.34
CA GLU A 253 3.43 -1.66 16.43
C GLU A 253 3.81 -0.87 15.17
N GLY A 254 3.37 -1.35 14.01
CA GLY A 254 3.54 -0.67 12.74
C GLY A 254 3.57 -1.62 11.56
N ASP A 255 3.87 -1.09 10.38
CA ASP A 255 3.83 -1.86 9.14
C ASP A 255 4.90 -2.95 9.06
N LEU A 256 4.50 -4.11 8.53
CA LEU A 256 5.38 -5.18 8.10
C LEU A 256 6.42 -4.60 7.13
N PRO A 257 7.73 -4.70 7.43
CA PRO A 257 8.73 -4.07 6.58
C PRO A 257 8.90 -4.86 5.27
N LEU A 258 8.45 -4.28 4.16
CA LEU A 258 8.52 -4.88 2.83
C LEU A 258 9.76 -4.41 2.04
N ASP A 259 10.94 -4.47 2.65
CA ASP A 259 12.19 -4.12 1.95
C ASP A 259 12.39 -5.07 0.74
N PRO A 260 12.52 -4.57 -0.50
CA PRO A 260 12.60 -5.43 -1.67
C PRO A 260 13.74 -6.46 -1.62
N ALA A 261 14.87 -6.11 -0.98
CA ALA A 261 15.98 -7.04 -0.85
C ALA A 261 15.68 -8.16 0.16
N GLU A 262 15.00 -7.87 1.27
CA GLU A 262 14.58 -8.93 2.21
C GLU A 262 13.36 -9.71 1.73
N PHE A 263 12.39 -9.03 1.11
CA PHE A 263 11.15 -9.61 0.64
C PHE A 263 11.42 -10.60 -0.50
N TRP A 264 12.22 -10.23 -1.50
CA TRP A 264 12.46 -11.10 -2.66
C TRP A 264 13.74 -11.92 -2.59
N MET A 265 14.81 -11.38 -1.99
CA MET A 265 16.13 -12.04 -2.00
C MET A 265 16.33 -12.90 -0.76
N ARG A 266 16.81 -14.13 -0.98
CA ARG A 266 17.26 -14.99 0.12
C ARG A 266 18.57 -14.42 0.65
N LYS A 267 18.56 -13.66 1.75
CA LYS A 267 19.80 -13.39 2.48
C LYS A 267 20.43 -14.73 2.83
N LYS A 268 21.73 -14.91 2.54
CA LYS A 268 22.48 -16.12 2.90
C LYS A 268 22.10 -16.46 4.35
N GLN A 269 21.49 -17.63 4.57
CA GLN A 269 21.35 -18.16 5.91
C GLN A 269 22.75 -18.11 6.52
N ASP A 270 22.89 -17.45 7.67
CA ASP A 270 24.15 -17.47 8.40
C ASP A 270 24.54 -18.93 8.58
N ALA A 271 25.61 -19.34 7.91
CA ALA A 271 26.13 -20.71 7.93
C ALA A 271 26.56 -21.17 9.35
N SER A 272 26.33 -20.35 10.37
CA SER A 272 26.60 -20.62 11.78
C SER A 272 25.59 -21.59 12.41
N SER A 273 24.32 -21.63 11.97
CA SER A 273 23.32 -22.55 12.56
C SER A 273 23.53 -24.01 12.14
N LYS A 274 23.94 -24.27 10.89
CA LYS A 274 24.26 -25.62 10.40
C LYS A 274 25.57 -26.19 10.95
N ARG A 275 26.50 -25.36 11.44
CA ARG A 275 27.76 -25.84 12.05
C ARG A 275 27.60 -26.34 13.49
N LYS A 276 26.58 -25.89 14.24
CA LYS A 276 26.33 -26.38 15.61
C LYS A 276 25.72 -27.79 15.66
N GLY A 277 24.88 -28.17 14.70
CA GLY A 277 24.32 -29.53 14.65
C GLY A 277 25.32 -30.61 14.23
N ARG A 278 26.34 -30.27 13.43
CA ARG A 278 27.32 -31.24 12.90
C ARG A 278 28.50 -31.55 13.83
N ARG A 279 28.66 -30.78 14.91
CA ARG A 279 29.71 -31.00 15.92
C ARG A 279 29.23 -31.80 17.13
N ALA A 280 27.91 -31.89 17.34
CA ALA A 280 27.29 -32.67 18.41
C ALA A 280 27.10 -34.16 18.09
N SER A 281 27.41 -34.60 16.86
CA SER A 281 27.29 -36.01 16.43
C SER A 281 28.66 -36.68 16.19
N ARG A 282 29.73 -36.13 16.77
CA ARG A 282 31.11 -36.65 16.68
C ARG A 282 31.86 -36.59 18.02
N GLY A 283 31.13 -36.54 19.14
CA GLY A 283 31.66 -36.72 20.49
C GLY A 283 31.15 -38.04 21.04
#